data_AF-A0A316E1K2-F1
#
_entry.id   AF-A0A316E1K2-F1
#
_cell.length_a   1.000
_cell.length_b   1.000
_cell.length_c   1.000
_cell.angle_alpha   90.00
_cell.angle_beta   90.00
_cell.angle_gamma   90.00
#
_symmetry.space_group_name_H-M   'P 1'
#
loop_
_entity.id
_entity.type
_entity.pdbx_description
1 polymer ?
#
loop_
_entity_poly.entity_id
_entity_poly.type
_entity_poly.pdbx_seq_one_letter_code
_entity_poly.pdbx_strand_id
1 'polypeptide(L)'
;MKFLSSSIFTFLEIVIFASLILYLLVTQLNVPTIDEWELAGFVKHYYEGTLSISVLNAPHNECRMLYPHLVNLFIILISKWQSFYLVSFNMVLLFGFYLIFKRNIFSVFTNKSTVSHIILVMCMVMIFSFKNYEGIISGFILCHYLMIFATFLSLIILQKITWRNVLISCLLAHIATLSYATGFLTWVCILTIIILNSLEIKNKIGFILFVSLCMLVQVFFYFSDYHSTSILTERTLNPLKIVPYCLSFLSNNITSNSTLGIVFTIGQLGSICGATYLIFKFDREKLKHLIPYLIFGLFGVLIGLMTAYGRASEGIEQSLAKRYCILSLPFTLLFFVSIIIHFEYLNRWNSLKFVKNAFVLLVLAFFSYLIFTQGRYIKLANEKNTDILVAKELVLQSDYSNIMVKNFIYPYPERLKSHVEVLKKYKFSLYYSGSSK
;
A
#
# COMPACT_ATOMS: atom_id res chain seq x y z
N MET A 1 -32.71 9.71 -14.51
CA MET A 1 -31.53 10.46 -14.03
C MET A 1 -30.71 10.84 -15.26
N LYS A 2 -30.56 12.13 -15.57
CA LYS A 2 -29.57 12.57 -16.57
C LYS A 2 -28.19 12.15 -16.07
N PHE A 3 -27.44 11.40 -16.87
CA PHE A 3 -26.09 10.97 -16.50
C PHE A 3 -25.21 12.21 -16.36
N LEU A 4 -24.55 12.38 -15.21
CA LEU A 4 -23.51 13.38 -15.01
C LEU A 4 -22.38 13.11 -16.02
N SER A 5 -21.82 14.16 -16.61
CA SER A 5 -20.71 14.00 -17.56
C SER A 5 -19.47 13.42 -16.86
N SER A 6 -18.69 12.63 -17.58
CA SER A 6 -17.41 12.07 -17.09
C SER A 6 -16.44 13.15 -16.59
N SER A 7 -16.56 14.37 -17.11
CA SER A 7 -15.79 15.54 -16.70
C SER A 7 -16.04 15.93 -15.24
N ILE A 8 -17.28 15.78 -14.72
CA ILE A 8 -17.60 16.13 -13.33
C ILE A 8 -16.87 15.21 -12.36
N PHE A 9 -16.81 13.91 -12.65
CA PHE A 9 -16.08 12.96 -11.81
C PHE A 9 -14.57 13.18 -11.87
N THR A 10 -14.04 13.48 -13.04
CA THR A 10 -12.62 13.83 -13.19
C THR A 10 -12.28 15.11 -12.41
N PHE A 11 -13.16 16.11 -12.46
CA PHE A 11 -13.03 17.31 -11.64
C PHE A 11 -13.06 16.98 -10.15
N LEU A 12 -14.00 16.14 -9.70
CA LEU A 12 -14.08 15.71 -8.30
C LEU A 12 -12.82 14.98 -7.83
N GLU A 13 -12.27 14.08 -8.64
CA GLU A 13 -11.00 13.39 -8.35
C GLU A 13 -9.85 14.40 -8.21
N ILE A 14 -9.74 15.37 -9.11
CA ILE A 14 -8.72 16.43 -9.04
C ILE A 14 -8.89 17.26 -7.77
N VAL A 15 -10.12 17.65 -7.43
CA VAL A 15 -10.42 18.41 -6.21
C VAL A 15 -10.06 17.62 -4.95
N ILE A 16 -10.37 16.32 -4.91
CA ILE A 16 -9.97 15.44 -3.81
C ILE A 16 -8.44 15.35 -3.70
N PHE A 17 -7.74 15.16 -4.82
CA PHE A 17 -6.28 15.11 -4.80
C PHE A 17 -5.66 16.43 -4.34
N ALA A 18 -6.15 17.54 -4.88
CA ALA A 18 -5.65 18.87 -4.55
C ALA A 18 -5.92 19.23 -3.08
N SER A 19 -7.09 18.87 -2.54
CA SER A 19 -7.40 19.10 -1.13
C SER A 19 -6.54 18.26 -0.20
N LEU A 20 -6.22 17.02 -0.58
CA LEU A 20 -5.27 16.17 0.14
C LEU A 20 -3.86 16.75 0.13
N ILE A 21 -3.37 17.19 -1.03
CA ILE A 21 -2.06 17.86 -1.13
C ILE A 21 -2.05 19.12 -0.26
N LEU A 22 -3.08 19.95 -0.34
CA LEU A 22 -3.17 21.17 0.46
C LEU A 22 -3.19 20.88 1.96
N TYR A 23 -3.95 19.87 2.39
CA TYR A 23 -3.96 19.44 3.78
C TYR A 23 -2.57 18.97 4.23
N LEU A 24 -1.88 18.16 3.42
CA LEU A 24 -0.54 17.68 3.74
C LEU A 24 0.49 18.82 3.79
N LEU A 25 0.40 19.79 2.86
CA LEU A 25 1.23 20.98 2.86
C LEU A 25 1.11 21.79 4.15
N VAL A 26 -0.10 21.86 4.73
CA VAL A 26 -0.36 22.64 5.95
C VAL A 26 -0.04 21.85 7.22
N THR A 27 -0.17 20.53 7.21
CA THR A 27 -0.11 19.71 8.44
C THR A 27 1.17 18.92 8.61
N GLN A 28 1.99 18.79 7.58
CA GLN A 28 3.23 18.03 7.63
C GLN A 28 4.23 18.71 8.55
N LEU A 29 4.74 17.93 9.51
CA LEU A 29 5.79 18.35 10.41
C LEU A 29 7.15 17.94 9.85
N ASN A 30 8.11 18.87 9.85
CA ASN A 30 9.48 18.59 9.44
C ASN A 30 10.26 17.92 10.58
N VAL A 31 9.86 16.70 10.96
CA VAL A 31 10.49 15.88 11.99
C VAL A 31 10.40 14.40 11.60
N PRO A 32 11.48 13.62 11.65
CA PRO A 32 11.40 12.18 11.45
C PRO A 32 10.64 11.51 12.60
N THR A 33 9.96 10.42 12.30
CA THR A 33 9.15 9.66 13.25
C THR A 33 9.49 8.17 13.22
N ILE A 34 9.58 7.58 14.40
CA ILE A 34 9.80 6.16 14.68
C ILE A 34 10.90 5.58 13.78
N ASP A 35 10.55 4.68 12.86
CA ASP A 35 11.51 3.95 12.04
C ASP A 35 12.25 4.84 11.04
N GLU A 36 11.74 6.04 10.74
CA GLU A 36 12.44 7.01 9.88
C GLU A 36 13.77 7.46 10.48
N TRP A 37 13.90 7.50 11.82
CA TRP A 37 15.14 7.91 12.47
C TRP A 37 16.31 6.99 12.13
N GLU A 38 16.06 5.73 11.80
CA GLU A 38 17.09 4.77 11.38
C GLU A 38 17.80 5.22 10.09
N LEU A 39 17.15 6.05 9.27
CA LEU A 39 17.76 6.62 8.06
C LEU A 39 18.93 7.57 8.37
N ALA A 40 19.05 8.07 9.61
CA ALA A 40 20.16 8.92 10.03
C ALA A 40 21.49 8.15 10.02
N GLY A 41 21.44 6.84 10.27
CA GLY A 41 22.61 5.96 10.13
C GLY A 41 23.15 5.99 8.69
N PHE A 42 22.28 5.94 7.68
CA PHE A 42 22.71 6.02 6.28
C PHE A 42 23.31 7.38 5.91
N VAL A 43 22.75 8.46 6.44
CA VAL A 43 23.31 9.81 6.27
C VAL A 43 24.72 9.88 6.87
N LYS A 44 24.91 9.34 8.07
CA LYS A 44 26.24 9.25 8.70
C LYS A 44 27.23 8.49 7.82
N HIS A 45 26.88 7.29 7.39
CA HIS A 45 27.72 6.47 6.50
C HIS A 45 28.08 7.18 5.19
N TYR A 46 27.14 7.94 4.62
CA TYR A 46 27.38 8.73 3.41
C TYR A 46 28.46 9.79 3.63
N TYR A 47 28.33 10.64 4.65
CA TYR A 47 29.29 11.72 4.92
C TYR A 47 30.64 11.22 5.46
N GLU A 48 30.68 10.03 6.05
CA GLU A 48 31.92 9.39 6.51
C GLU A 48 32.63 8.59 5.40
N GLY A 49 32.05 8.50 4.19
CA GLY A 49 32.63 7.74 3.09
C GLY A 49 32.59 6.22 3.29
N THR A 50 31.75 5.73 4.20
CA THR A 50 31.62 4.30 4.53
C THR A 50 30.34 3.66 4.00
N LEU A 51 29.51 4.44 3.28
CA LEU A 51 28.28 3.93 2.67
C LEU A 51 28.61 2.90 1.57
N SER A 52 28.06 1.70 1.72
CA SER A 52 28.19 0.61 0.76
C SER A 52 26.82 -0.03 0.48
N ILE A 53 26.74 -0.82 -0.59
CA ILE A 53 25.52 -1.56 -0.95
C ILE A 53 25.14 -2.56 0.16
N SER A 54 26.13 -3.14 0.85
CA SER A 54 25.86 -4.05 1.97
C SER A 54 25.20 -3.33 3.15
N VAL A 55 25.58 -2.07 3.43
CA VAL A 55 24.92 -1.24 4.45
C VAL A 55 23.47 -0.95 4.07
N LEU A 56 23.21 -0.56 2.81
CA LEU A 56 21.84 -0.28 2.33
C LEU A 56 20.95 -1.53 2.27
N ASN A 57 21.55 -2.69 1.97
CA ASN A 57 20.86 -3.97 1.89
C ASN A 57 20.91 -4.76 3.21
N ALA A 58 21.33 -4.14 4.31
CA ALA A 58 21.37 -4.79 5.61
C ALA A 58 19.94 -5.21 6.05
N PRO A 59 19.79 -6.37 6.70
CA PRO A 59 18.51 -6.77 7.28
C PRO A 59 18.00 -5.72 8.26
N HIS A 60 16.73 -5.35 8.12
CA HIS A 60 16.01 -4.49 9.06
C HIS A 60 14.70 -5.20 9.42
N ASN A 61 14.59 -5.61 10.68
CA ASN A 61 13.50 -6.48 11.15
C ASN A 61 13.43 -7.79 10.34
N GLU A 62 12.32 -7.98 9.62
CA GLU A 62 12.01 -9.17 8.83
C GLU A 62 12.32 -8.98 7.34
N CYS A 63 12.86 -7.81 6.95
CA CYS A 63 13.00 -7.45 5.54
C CYS A 63 14.36 -6.85 5.16
N ARG A 64 14.69 -6.94 3.86
CA ARG A 64 15.73 -6.12 3.22
C ARG A 64 15.06 -5.05 2.37
N MET A 65 15.42 -3.79 2.59
CA MET A 65 14.74 -2.61 2.02
C MET A 65 15.68 -1.79 1.15
N LEU A 66 16.45 -2.43 0.26
CA LEU A 66 17.44 -1.77 -0.59
C LEU A 66 16.84 -0.59 -1.39
N TYR A 67 15.73 -0.82 -2.11
CA TYR A 67 15.14 0.23 -2.95
C TYR A 67 14.52 1.38 -2.14
N PRO A 68 13.73 1.12 -1.08
CA PRO A 68 13.26 2.18 -0.18
C PRO A 68 14.41 2.98 0.43
N HIS A 69 15.48 2.33 0.90
CA HIS A 69 16.64 3.03 1.46
C HIS A 69 17.34 3.90 0.42
N LEU A 70 17.54 3.40 -0.80
CA LEU A 70 18.13 4.18 -1.90
C LEU A 70 17.31 5.43 -2.23
N VAL A 71 15.99 5.27 -2.39
CA VAL A 71 15.09 6.39 -2.71
C VAL A 71 15.02 7.39 -1.56
N ASN A 72 14.84 6.92 -0.33
CA ASN A 72 14.81 7.78 0.85
C ASN A 72 16.12 8.53 1.03
N LEU A 73 17.27 7.85 0.94
CA LEU A 73 18.57 8.48 1.08
C LEU A 73 18.77 9.57 0.00
N PHE A 74 18.42 9.27 -1.25
CA PHE A 74 18.48 10.25 -2.34
C PHE A 74 17.66 11.51 -2.03
N ILE A 75 16.40 11.33 -1.62
CA ILE A 75 15.50 12.44 -1.26
C ILE A 75 16.07 13.20 -0.05
N ILE A 76 16.54 12.50 0.97
CA ILE A 76 17.11 13.09 2.19
C ILE A 76 18.30 13.98 1.84
N LEU A 77 19.25 13.48 1.05
CA LEU A 77 20.47 14.22 0.71
C LEU A 77 20.17 15.50 -0.08
N ILE A 78 19.24 15.45 -1.03
CA ILE A 78 18.87 16.60 -1.86
C ILE A 78 18.03 17.62 -1.09
N SER A 79 17.06 17.15 -0.31
CA SER A 79 16.11 18.02 0.40
C SER A 79 16.62 18.51 1.76
N LYS A 80 17.81 18.05 2.20
CA LYS A 80 18.26 18.17 3.59
C LYS A 80 17.24 17.60 4.59
N TRP A 81 16.63 16.48 4.19
CA TRP A 81 15.61 15.74 4.94
C TRP A 81 14.42 16.61 5.34
N GLN A 82 13.96 17.42 4.40
CA GLN A 82 12.68 18.10 4.54
C GLN A 82 11.57 17.09 4.23
N SER A 83 10.71 16.82 5.22
CA SER A 83 9.63 15.83 5.09
C SER A 83 8.74 16.07 3.86
N PHE A 84 8.64 17.31 3.40
CA PHE A 84 7.85 17.72 2.24
C PHE A 84 8.18 16.96 0.97
N TYR A 85 9.46 16.71 0.72
CA TYR A 85 9.87 16.01 -0.49
C TYR A 85 9.57 14.51 -0.40
N LEU A 86 9.66 13.92 0.79
CA LEU A 86 9.28 12.51 1.03
C LEU A 86 7.77 12.33 0.84
N VAL A 87 6.96 13.18 1.47
CA VAL A 87 5.50 13.15 1.34
C VAL A 87 5.08 13.39 -0.11
N SER A 88 5.69 14.37 -0.79
CA SER A 88 5.41 14.66 -2.20
C SER A 88 5.74 13.46 -3.09
N PHE A 89 6.87 12.79 -2.86
CA PHE A 89 7.24 11.59 -3.60
C PHE A 89 6.22 10.46 -3.41
N ASN A 90 5.82 10.18 -2.15
CA ASN A 90 4.77 9.20 -1.85
C ASN A 90 3.45 9.53 -2.56
N MET A 91 3.05 10.82 -2.56
CA MET A 91 1.83 11.27 -3.21
C MET A 91 1.87 11.10 -4.73
N VAL A 92 2.99 11.44 -5.37
CA VAL A 92 3.17 11.24 -6.82
C VAL A 92 3.14 9.75 -7.16
N LEU A 93 3.78 8.90 -6.36
CA LEU A 93 3.78 7.46 -6.54
C LEU A 93 2.36 6.87 -6.46
N LEU A 94 1.61 7.22 -5.42
CA LEU A 94 0.22 6.78 -5.22
C LEU A 94 -0.71 7.31 -6.31
N PHE A 95 -0.50 8.55 -6.77
CA PHE A 95 -1.29 9.13 -7.85
C PHE A 95 -0.99 8.44 -9.18
N GLY A 96 0.28 8.16 -9.47
CA GLY A 96 0.69 7.37 -10.63
C GLY A 96 0.07 5.97 -10.61
N PHE A 97 0.08 5.30 -9.46
CA PHE A 97 -0.63 4.03 -9.26
C PHE A 97 -2.13 4.17 -9.56
N TYR A 98 -2.81 5.19 -9.01
CA TYR A 98 -4.22 5.43 -9.26
C TYR A 98 -4.53 5.66 -10.74
N LEU A 99 -3.76 6.50 -11.44
CA LEU A 99 -3.96 6.79 -12.86
C LEU A 99 -3.79 5.53 -13.72
N ILE A 100 -2.78 4.71 -13.44
CA ILE A 100 -2.57 3.45 -14.14
C ILE A 100 -3.72 2.49 -13.84
N PHE A 101 -4.14 2.37 -12.59
CA PHE A 101 -5.28 1.53 -12.19
C PHE A 101 -6.56 1.96 -12.90
N LYS A 102 -6.92 3.26 -12.83
CA LYS A 102 -8.09 3.84 -13.50
C LYS A 102 -8.07 3.59 -15.01
N ARG A 103 -6.94 3.86 -15.67
CA ARG A 103 -6.79 3.65 -17.11
C ARG A 103 -7.04 2.19 -17.49
N ASN A 104 -6.41 1.25 -16.78
CA ASN A 104 -6.53 -0.17 -17.10
C ASN A 104 -7.92 -0.73 -16.74
N ILE A 105 -8.60 -0.21 -15.70
CA ILE A 105 -9.99 -0.59 -15.40
C ILE A 105 -10.91 -0.11 -16.52
N PHE A 106 -10.79 1.14 -16.96
CA PHE A 106 -11.61 1.65 -18.06
C PHE A 106 -11.31 1.04 -19.42
N SER A 107 -10.18 0.38 -19.63
CA SER A 107 -9.97 -0.42 -20.84
C SER A 107 -10.71 -1.77 -20.82
N VAL A 108 -11.10 -2.27 -19.64
CA VAL A 108 -11.85 -3.53 -19.49
C VAL A 108 -13.35 -3.34 -19.69
N PHE A 109 -13.88 -2.18 -19.29
CA PHE A 109 -15.32 -1.91 -19.31
C PHE A 109 -15.71 -1.03 -20.50
N THR A 110 -16.60 -1.54 -21.35
CA THR A 110 -17.09 -0.85 -22.55
C THR A 110 -18.01 0.33 -22.21
N ASN A 111 -18.85 0.19 -21.18
CA ASN A 111 -19.78 1.23 -20.74
C ASN A 111 -19.29 1.89 -19.45
N LYS A 112 -18.89 3.17 -19.54
CA LYS A 112 -18.44 3.98 -18.42
C LYS A 112 -19.64 4.58 -17.70
N SER A 113 -20.28 3.76 -16.87
CA SER A 113 -21.45 4.18 -16.12
C SER A 113 -21.11 5.21 -15.02
N THR A 114 -22.09 5.99 -14.58
CA THR A 114 -21.96 6.86 -13.40
C THR A 114 -21.47 6.08 -12.17
N VAL A 115 -21.94 4.84 -11.97
CA VAL A 115 -21.48 3.99 -10.87
C VAL A 115 -20.00 3.66 -11.01
N SER A 116 -19.52 3.33 -12.21
CA SER A 116 -18.10 3.07 -12.46
C SER A 116 -17.22 4.28 -12.09
N HIS A 117 -17.68 5.49 -12.40
CA HIS A 117 -17.00 6.72 -12.00
C HIS A 117 -17.02 6.96 -10.48
N ILE A 118 -18.17 6.79 -9.82
CA ILE A 118 -18.28 6.89 -8.36
C ILE A 118 -17.34 5.90 -7.68
N ILE A 119 -17.30 4.65 -8.16
CA ILE A 119 -16.42 3.62 -7.59
C ILE A 119 -14.94 3.99 -7.80
N LEU A 120 -14.55 4.60 -8.91
CA LEU A 120 -13.18 5.08 -9.09
C LEU A 120 -12.82 6.26 -8.18
N VAL A 121 -13.79 7.12 -7.85
CA VAL A 121 -13.63 8.13 -6.79
C VAL A 121 -13.44 7.44 -5.44
N MET A 122 -14.20 6.39 -5.15
CA MET A 122 -14.03 5.60 -3.91
C MET A 122 -12.65 4.92 -3.84
N CYS A 123 -12.16 4.36 -4.95
CA CYS A 123 -10.79 3.83 -5.02
C CYS A 123 -9.77 4.90 -4.67
N MET A 124 -9.93 6.12 -5.20
CA MET A 124 -9.04 7.25 -4.90
C MET A 124 -9.07 7.61 -3.41
N VAL A 125 -10.26 7.72 -2.82
CA VAL A 125 -10.42 7.98 -1.38
C VAL A 125 -9.73 6.90 -0.54
N MET A 126 -9.77 5.63 -0.96
CA MET A 126 -9.08 4.55 -0.23
C MET A 126 -7.56 4.57 -0.41
N ILE A 127 -7.08 4.83 -1.63
CA ILE A 127 -5.63 4.95 -1.92
C ILE A 127 -5.01 6.06 -1.09
N PHE A 128 -5.71 7.19 -0.96
CA PHE A 128 -5.28 8.35 -0.19
C PHE A 128 -6.00 8.49 1.16
N SER A 129 -6.40 7.37 1.77
CA SER A 129 -7.17 7.44 3.00
C SER A 129 -6.35 8.06 4.14
N PHE A 130 -6.98 8.96 4.90
CA PHE A 130 -6.44 9.51 6.14
C PHE A 130 -6.21 8.46 7.22
N LYS A 131 -6.81 7.27 7.11
CA LYS A 131 -6.45 6.15 7.98
C LYS A 131 -4.98 5.77 7.81
N ASN A 132 -4.46 5.89 6.59
CA ASN A 132 -3.06 5.67 6.24
C ASN A 132 -2.23 6.97 6.32
N TYR A 133 -2.71 8.02 6.98
CA TYR A 133 -2.03 9.32 7.08
C TYR A 133 -0.57 9.17 7.52
N GLU A 134 -0.34 8.38 8.57
CA GLU A 134 1.01 8.11 9.10
C GLU A 134 1.93 7.49 8.06
N GLY A 135 1.37 6.63 7.19
CA GLY A 135 2.14 6.05 6.09
C GLY A 135 2.43 7.02 4.96
N ILE A 136 1.51 7.95 4.68
CA ILE A 136 1.71 8.97 3.65
C ILE A 136 2.83 9.92 4.07
N ILE A 137 2.85 10.34 5.34
CA ILE A 137 3.86 11.29 5.85
C ILE A 137 5.20 10.64 6.19
N SER A 138 5.24 9.31 6.33
CA SER A 138 6.45 8.57 6.69
C SER A 138 7.19 8.05 5.46
N GLY A 139 8.48 8.38 5.34
CA GLY A 139 9.42 7.78 4.41
C GLY A 139 9.64 6.29 4.66
N PHE A 140 9.40 5.77 5.87
CA PHE A 140 9.54 4.33 6.13
C PHE A 140 8.50 3.50 5.35
N ILE A 141 7.24 3.95 5.29
CA ILE A 141 6.15 3.23 4.62
C ILE A 141 6.28 3.22 3.09
N LEU A 142 7.23 3.97 2.52
CA LEU A 142 7.62 3.86 1.12
C LEU A 142 7.92 2.41 0.71
N CYS A 143 8.45 1.59 1.62
CA CYS A 143 8.68 0.16 1.40
C CYS A 143 7.42 -0.58 0.93
N HIS A 144 6.26 -0.31 1.54
CA HIS A 144 4.99 -0.91 1.17
C HIS A 144 4.46 -0.34 -0.15
N TYR A 145 4.59 0.97 -0.38
CA TYR A 145 4.13 1.62 -1.61
C TYR A 145 4.87 1.08 -2.84
N LEU A 146 6.20 1.01 -2.77
CA LEU A 146 7.02 0.46 -3.85
C LEU A 146 6.69 -1.01 -4.11
N MET A 147 6.56 -1.82 -3.05
CA MET A 147 6.20 -3.24 -3.18
C MET A 147 4.85 -3.41 -3.89
N ILE A 148 3.82 -2.70 -3.45
CA ILE A 148 2.47 -2.82 -4.02
C ILE A 148 2.42 -2.30 -5.44
N PHE A 149 3.05 -1.15 -5.71
CA PHE A 149 3.06 -0.56 -7.03
C PHE A 149 3.83 -1.42 -8.03
N ALA A 150 5.02 -1.91 -7.66
CA ALA A 150 5.82 -2.79 -8.51
C ALA A 150 5.09 -4.12 -8.77
N THR A 151 4.44 -4.69 -7.76
CA THR A 151 3.60 -5.89 -7.92
C THR A 151 2.47 -5.64 -8.90
N PHE A 152 1.68 -4.59 -8.70
CA PHE A 152 0.57 -4.26 -9.59
C PHE A 152 1.04 -4.06 -11.03
N LEU A 153 2.08 -3.27 -11.24
CA LEU A 153 2.62 -3.00 -12.57
C LEU A 153 3.14 -4.29 -13.24
N SER A 154 3.78 -5.16 -12.47
CA SER A 154 4.26 -6.47 -12.94
C SER A 154 3.12 -7.33 -13.48
N LEU A 155 1.99 -7.38 -12.77
CA LEU A 155 0.82 -8.16 -13.19
C LEU A 155 0.12 -7.55 -14.41
N ILE A 156 0.01 -6.22 -14.48
CA ILE A 156 -0.64 -5.53 -15.61
C ILE A 156 0.17 -5.68 -16.90
N ILE A 157 1.50 -5.59 -16.83
CA ILE A 157 2.38 -5.78 -17.99
C ILE A 157 2.23 -7.19 -18.61
N LEU A 158 1.94 -8.19 -17.78
CA LEU A 158 1.70 -9.58 -18.22
C LEU A 158 0.33 -9.83 -18.85
N GLN A 159 -0.51 -8.80 -19.04
CA GLN A 159 -1.68 -8.92 -19.92
C GLN A 159 -1.27 -9.33 -21.34
N LYS A 160 -0.05 -8.98 -21.76
CA LYS A 160 0.59 -9.48 -22.99
C LYS A 160 1.86 -10.23 -22.63
N ILE A 161 1.83 -11.56 -22.65
CA ILE A 161 3.00 -12.35 -22.26
C ILE A 161 3.98 -12.43 -23.45
N THR A 162 5.12 -11.76 -23.28
CA THR A 162 6.27 -11.79 -24.20
C THR A 162 7.54 -11.88 -23.36
N TRP A 163 8.66 -12.33 -23.92
CA TRP A 163 9.94 -12.37 -23.19
C TRP A 163 10.34 -11.01 -22.59
N ARG A 164 10.13 -9.92 -23.33
CA ARG A 164 10.34 -8.55 -22.83
C ARG A 164 9.48 -8.27 -21.60
N ASN A 165 8.19 -8.57 -21.67
CA ASN A 165 7.27 -8.29 -20.57
C ASN A 165 7.53 -9.18 -19.35
N VAL A 166 7.87 -10.46 -19.56
CA VAL A 166 8.29 -11.37 -18.48
C VAL A 166 9.56 -10.87 -17.80
N LEU A 167 10.56 -10.41 -18.57
CA LEU A 167 11.77 -9.82 -18.02
C LEU A 167 11.47 -8.57 -17.17
N ILE A 168 10.67 -7.63 -17.69
CA ILE A 168 10.25 -6.43 -16.94
C ILE A 168 9.50 -6.82 -15.67
N SER A 169 8.60 -7.81 -15.73
CA SER A 169 7.87 -8.30 -14.57
C SER A 169 8.76 -8.96 -13.52
N CYS A 170 9.83 -9.66 -13.92
CA CYS A 170 10.83 -10.20 -13.01
C CYS A 170 11.65 -9.09 -12.33
N LEU A 171 12.04 -8.04 -13.07
CA LEU A 171 12.70 -6.87 -12.51
C LEU A 171 11.81 -6.16 -11.49
N LEU A 172 10.51 -6.01 -11.78
CA LEU A 172 9.54 -5.44 -10.84
C LEU A 172 9.31 -6.33 -9.62
N ALA A 173 9.32 -7.66 -9.78
CA ALA A 173 9.24 -8.59 -8.64
C ALA A 173 10.49 -8.53 -7.75
N HIS A 174 11.67 -8.36 -8.35
CA HIS A 174 12.91 -8.10 -7.63
C HIS A 174 12.83 -6.79 -6.84
N ILE A 175 12.33 -5.70 -7.45
CA ILE A 175 12.07 -4.43 -6.76
C ILE A 175 11.09 -4.62 -5.61
N ALA A 176 9.98 -5.35 -5.82
CA ALA A 176 9.01 -5.61 -4.77
C ALA A 176 9.62 -6.39 -3.60
N THR A 177 10.41 -7.44 -3.89
CA THR A 177 11.07 -8.30 -2.89
C THR A 177 12.07 -7.52 -2.04
N LEU A 178 12.88 -6.66 -2.66
CA LEU A 178 13.84 -5.79 -1.96
C LEU A 178 13.24 -4.44 -1.52
N SER A 179 11.92 -4.29 -1.64
CA SER A 179 11.18 -3.22 -0.98
C SER A 179 10.58 -3.71 0.33
N TYR A 180 9.95 -4.89 0.33
CA TYR A 180 9.41 -5.49 1.54
C TYR A 180 9.29 -7.00 1.40
N ALA A 181 9.43 -7.75 2.50
CA ALA A 181 9.56 -9.22 2.47
C ALA A 181 8.36 -9.93 1.81
N THR A 182 7.14 -9.42 1.98
CA THR A 182 5.96 -10.01 1.33
C THR A 182 5.94 -9.82 -0.19
N GLY A 183 6.87 -9.04 -0.76
CA GLY A 183 7.12 -8.93 -2.19
C GLY A 183 7.57 -10.24 -2.84
N PHE A 184 7.98 -11.25 -2.06
CA PHE A 184 8.19 -12.60 -2.59
C PHE A 184 6.92 -13.20 -3.22
N LEU A 185 5.74 -12.83 -2.72
CA LEU A 185 4.47 -13.31 -3.28
C LEU A 185 4.25 -12.84 -4.72
N THR A 186 4.92 -11.76 -5.16
CA THR A 186 4.86 -11.28 -6.55
C THR A 186 5.32 -12.34 -7.54
N TRP A 187 6.34 -13.13 -7.20
CA TRP A 187 6.82 -14.23 -8.05
C TRP A 187 5.75 -15.31 -8.24
N VAL A 188 5.06 -15.67 -7.16
CA VAL A 188 3.94 -16.63 -7.17
C VAL A 188 2.79 -16.10 -8.05
N CYS A 189 2.49 -14.81 -7.94
CA CYS A 189 1.48 -14.16 -8.76
C CYS A 189 1.84 -14.17 -10.26
N ILE A 190 3.10 -13.87 -10.62
CA ILE A 190 3.59 -13.93 -12.01
C ILE A 190 3.44 -15.36 -12.57
N LEU A 191 3.91 -16.37 -11.83
CA LEU A 191 3.79 -17.77 -12.22
C LEU A 191 2.32 -18.15 -12.43
N THR A 192 1.43 -17.70 -11.54
CA THR A 192 -0.01 -17.94 -11.65
C THR A 192 -0.59 -17.34 -12.93
N ILE A 193 -0.21 -16.12 -13.32
CA ILE A 193 -0.63 -15.51 -14.61
C ILE A 193 -0.17 -16.36 -15.80
N ILE A 194 1.09 -16.80 -15.81
CA ILE A 194 1.64 -17.60 -16.92
C ILE A 194 0.93 -18.95 -16.99
N ILE A 195 0.67 -19.59 -15.85
CA ILE A 195 -0.04 -20.88 -15.76
C ILE A 195 -1.48 -20.76 -16.26
N LEU A 196 -2.18 -19.67 -15.94
CA LEU A 196 -3.57 -19.47 -16.35
C LEU A 196 -3.71 -18.99 -17.81
N ASN A 197 -2.61 -18.57 -18.45
CA ASN A 197 -2.64 -18.11 -19.83
C ASN A 197 -2.67 -19.28 -20.84
N SER A 198 -3.34 -19.05 -21.97
CA SER A 198 -3.49 -19.98 -23.09
C SER A 198 -2.31 -19.91 -24.08
N LEU A 199 -1.08 -19.96 -23.55
CA LEU A 199 0.14 -19.97 -24.36
C LEU A 199 0.44 -21.37 -24.93
N GLU A 200 1.19 -21.41 -26.02
CA GLU A 200 1.81 -22.66 -26.50
C GLU A 200 2.68 -23.29 -25.41
N ILE A 201 2.58 -24.63 -25.27
CA ILE A 201 3.22 -25.37 -24.18
C ILE A 201 4.73 -25.13 -24.08
N LYS A 202 5.43 -25.04 -25.22
CA LYS A 202 6.89 -24.78 -25.26
C LYS A 202 7.23 -23.41 -24.67
N ASN A 203 6.54 -22.34 -25.11
CA ASN A 203 6.75 -20.99 -24.59
C ASN A 203 6.36 -20.89 -23.11
N LYS A 204 5.25 -21.53 -22.73
CA LYS A 204 4.77 -21.58 -21.35
C LYS A 204 5.79 -22.20 -20.41
N ILE A 205 6.35 -23.36 -20.76
CA ILE A 205 7.40 -24.02 -19.98
C ILE A 205 8.65 -23.14 -19.91
N GLY A 206 9.07 -22.53 -21.03
CA GLY A 206 10.20 -21.61 -21.05
C GLY A 206 10.06 -20.44 -20.09
N PHE A 207 8.89 -19.77 -20.08
CA PHE A 207 8.62 -18.68 -19.15
C PHE A 207 8.57 -19.14 -17.69
N ILE A 208 7.94 -20.28 -17.40
CA ILE A 208 7.87 -20.84 -16.04
C ILE A 208 9.29 -21.11 -15.52
N LEU A 209 10.11 -21.83 -16.30
CA LEU A 209 11.49 -22.15 -15.92
C LEU A 209 12.32 -20.88 -15.68
N PHE A 210 12.18 -19.88 -16.57
CA PHE A 210 12.89 -18.61 -16.42
C PHE A 210 12.47 -17.86 -15.14
N VAL A 211 11.16 -17.70 -14.89
CA VAL A 211 10.66 -17.01 -13.70
C VAL A 211 11.05 -17.77 -12.42
N SER A 212 10.95 -19.09 -12.42
CA SER A 212 11.37 -19.92 -11.29
C SER A 212 12.88 -19.81 -11.03
N LEU A 213 13.71 -19.79 -12.07
CA LEU A 213 15.15 -19.57 -11.92
C LEU A 213 15.44 -18.18 -11.32
N CYS A 214 14.81 -17.12 -11.84
CA CYS A 214 14.95 -15.77 -11.29
C CYS A 214 14.51 -15.70 -9.82
N MET A 215 13.40 -16.35 -9.46
CA MET A 215 12.94 -16.45 -8.08
C MET A 215 13.95 -17.19 -7.19
N LEU A 216 14.53 -18.31 -7.65
CA LEU A 216 15.54 -19.06 -6.89
C LEU A 216 16.80 -18.22 -6.65
N VAL A 217 17.29 -17.53 -7.68
CA VAL A 217 18.42 -16.60 -7.55
C VAL A 217 18.08 -15.48 -6.56
N GLN A 218 16.86 -14.94 -6.62
CA GLN A 218 16.41 -13.92 -5.68
C GLN A 218 16.36 -14.42 -4.23
N VAL A 219 15.87 -15.64 -4.00
CA VAL A 219 15.85 -16.27 -2.67
C VAL A 219 17.27 -16.43 -2.15
N PHE A 220 18.18 -16.97 -2.97
CA PHE A 220 19.58 -17.14 -2.58
C PHE A 220 20.23 -15.81 -2.19
N PHE A 221 20.07 -14.77 -3.03
CA PHE A 221 20.61 -13.44 -2.77
C PHE A 221 19.97 -12.76 -1.56
N TYR A 222 18.68 -12.95 -1.34
CA TYR A 222 17.99 -12.33 -0.21
C TYR A 222 18.42 -12.94 1.14
N PHE A 223 18.61 -14.27 1.17
CA PHE A 223 18.95 -14.98 2.40
C PHE A 223 20.45 -15.16 2.62
N SER A 224 21.32 -14.79 1.67
CA SER A 224 22.78 -14.76 1.89
C SER A 224 23.12 -13.76 3.00
N ASP A 225 23.72 -14.23 4.09
CA ASP A 225 24.05 -13.45 5.30
C ASP A 225 22.82 -12.81 5.99
N TYR A 226 21.64 -13.43 5.88
CA TYR A 226 20.47 -12.97 6.59
C TYR A 226 20.49 -13.44 8.05
N HIS A 227 20.48 -12.48 8.97
CA HIS A 227 20.30 -12.72 10.39
C HIS A 227 19.08 -11.94 10.89
N SER A 228 18.12 -12.63 11.50
CA SER A 228 16.93 -11.99 12.06
C SER A 228 17.34 -11.11 13.24
N THR A 229 17.04 -9.81 13.18
CA THR A 229 17.30 -8.89 14.30
C THR A 229 16.11 -8.77 15.25
N SER A 230 14.95 -9.35 14.90
CA SER A 230 13.76 -9.32 15.75
C SER A 230 13.84 -10.36 16.88
N ILE A 231 13.51 -9.92 18.09
CA ILE A 231 13.11 -10.81 19.18
C ILE A 231 11.86 -11.53 18.66
N LEU A 232 11.92 -12.87 18.60
CA LEU A 232 10.85 -13.71 18.06
C LEU A 232 9.51 -13.31 18.70
N THR A 233 8.66 -12.58 17.97
CA THR A 233 7.24 -12.50 18.32
C THR A 233 6.70 -13.92 18.29
N GLU A 234 5.93 -14.28 19.31
CA GLU A 234 5.37 -15.63 19.43
C GLU A 234 4.50 -15.90 18.19
N ARG A 235 4.99 -16.74 17.29
CA ARG A 235 4.23 -17.12 16.09
C ARG A 235 3.12 -18.06 16.52
N THR A 236 1.95 -17.92 15.90
CA THR A 236 0.84 -18.83 16.17
C THR A 236 0.47 -19.59 14.91
N LEU A 237 0.29 -20.90 15.04
CA LEU A 237 -0.29 -21.76 14.02
C LEU A 237 -1.78 -22.02 14.29
N ASN A 238 -2.37 -21.39 15.31
CA ASN A 238 -3.76 -21.63 15.68
C ASN A 238 -4.72 -21.00 14.65
N PRO A 239 -5.47 -21.82 13.87
CA PRO A 239 -6.38 -21.29 12.86
C PRO A 239 -7.48 -20.40 13.43
N LEU A 240 -7.89 -20.62 14.68
CA LEU A 240 -8.91 -19.81 15.38
C LEU A 240 -8.42 -18.38 15.67
N LYS A 241 -7.11 -18.14 15.68
CA LYS A 241 -6.54 -16.79 15.76
C LYS A 241 -6.24 -16.23 14.37
N ILE A 242 -5.64 -17.05 13.49
CA ILE A 242 -5.21 -16.63 12.15
C ILE A 242 -6.38 -16.20 11.27
N VAL A 243 -7.46 -16.99 11.23
CA VAL A 243 -8.57 -16.73 10.30
C VAL A 243 -9.31 -15.43 10.65
N PRO A 244 -9.77 -15.19 11.90
CA PRO A 244 -10.41 -13.92 12.25
C PRO A 244 -9.49 -12.72 12.06
N TYR A 245 -8.20 -12.86 12.40
CA TYR A 245 -7.20 -11.81 12.16
C TYR A 245 -7.10 -11.48 10.68
N CYS A 246 -6.92 -12.48 9.81
CA CYS A 246 -6.80 -12.26 8.37
C CYS A 246 -8.08 -11.66 7.79
N LEU A 247 -9.25 -12.13 8.22
CA LEU A 247 -10.53 -11.57 7.78
C LEU A 247 -10.67 -10.11 8.21
N SER A 248 -10.29 -9.77 9.44
CA SER A 248 -10.33 -8.38 9.90
C SER A 248 -9.33 -7.49 9.14
N PHE A 249 -8.10 -7.97 8.94
CA PHE A 249 -7.03 -7.31 8.18
C PHE A 249 -7.48 -6.87 6.77
N LEU A 250 -8.20 -7.73 6.04
CA LEU A 250 -8.58 -7.47 4.65
C LEU A 250 -9.52 -6.27 4.47
N SER A 251 -10.26 -5.92 5.53
CA SER A 251 -11.15 -4.75 5.58
C SER A 251 -10.54 -3.54 6.28
N ASN A 252 -9.22 -3.52 6.51
CA ASN A 252 -8.56 -2.44 7.25
C ASN A 252 -8.77 -1.06 6.59
N ASN A 253 -8.87 -0.97 5.27
CA ASN A 253 -9.19 0.30 4.59
C ASN A 253 -10.61 0.82 4.86
N ILE A 254 -11.53 -0.02 5.33
CA ILE A 254 -12.94 0.32 5.49
C ILE A 254 -13.28 0.69 6.95
N THR A 255 -12.75 -0.07 7.92
CA THR A 255 -13.16 0.05 9.33
C THR A 255 -11.99 -0.11 10.28
N SER A 256 -12.13 0.44 11.49
CA SER A 256 -11.20 0.27 12.62
C SER A 256 -11.76 -0.59 13.74
N ASN A 257 -12.89 -1.28 13.51
CA ASN A 257 -13.45 -2.25 14.45
C ASN A 257 -13.27 -3.67 13.89
N SER A 258 -12.66 -4.55 14.68
CA SER A 258 -12.26 -5.89 14.25
C SER A 258 -13.44 -6.75 13.78
N THR A 259 -14.53 -6.77 14.55
CA THR A 259 -15.77 -7.49 14.24
C THR A 259 -16.43 -6.98 12.95
N LEU A 260 -16.58 -5.66 12.80
CA LEU A 260 -17.08 -5.08 11.55
C LEU A 260 -16.14 -5.39 10.38
N GLY A 261 -14.82 -5.47 10.62
CA GLY A 261 -13.84 -5.84 9.62
C GLY A 261 -14.09 -7.24 9.07
N ILE A 262 -14.38 -8.21 9.94
CA ILE A 262 -14.74 -9.57 9.52
C ILE A 262 -16.02 -9.55 8.68
N VAL A 263 -17.06 -8.84 9.13
CA VAL A 263 -18.35 -8.75 8.42
C VAL A 263 -18.16 -8.14 7.02
N PHE A 264 -17.42 -7.03 6.92
CA PHE A 264 -17.11 -6.42 5.64
C PHE A 264 -16.35 -7.37 4.73
N THR A 265 -15.34 -8.09 5.23
CA THR A 265 -14.57 -9.03 4.42
C THR A 265 -15.42 -10.17 3.88
N ILE A 266 -16.34 -10.73 4.68
CA ILE A 266 -17.28 -11.74 4.21
C ILE A 266 -18.16 -11.18 3.08
N GLY A 267 -18.68 -9.95 3.24
CA GLY A 267 -19.44 -9.27 2.20
C GLY A 267 -18.62 -8.99 0.93
N GLN A 268 -17.35 -8.60 1.08
CA GLN A 268 -16.42 -8.40 -0.03
C GLN A 268 -16.16 -9.70 -0.78
N LEU A 269 -15.89 -10.80 -0.08
CA LEU A 269 -15.70 -12.13 -0.66
C LEU A 269 -16.96 -12.57 -1.43
N GLY A 270 -18.14 -12.42 -0.84
CA GLY A 270 -19.41 -12.73 -1.52
C GLY A 270 -19.59 -11.92 -2.81
N SER A 271 -19.28 -10.62 -2.76
CA SER A 271 -19.32 -9.74 -3.93
C SER A 271 -18.31 -10.17 -5.01
N ILE A 272 -17.06 -10.45 -4.65
CA ILE A 272 -16.00 -10.88 -5.59
C ILE A 272 -16.36 -12.23 -6.23
N CYS A 273 -16.81 -13.21 -5.43
CA CYS A 273 -17.23 -14.52 -5.93
C CYS A 273 -18.43 -14.39 -6.89
N GLY A 274 -19.44 -13.60 -6.53
CA GLY A 274 -20.60 -13.34 -7.39
C GLY A 274 -20.20 -12.68 -8.70
N ALA A 275 -19.35 -11.66 -8.68
CA ALA A 275 -18.87 -10.97 -9.88
C ALA A 275 -18.06 -11.91 -10.78
N THR A 276 -17.18 -12.73 -10.18
CA THR A 276 -16.38 -13.72 -10.90
C THR A 276 -17.27 -14.76 -11.57
N TYR A 277 -18.30 -15.25 -10.87
CA TYR A 277 -19.29 -16.17 -11.43
C TYR A 277 -20.05 -15.55 -12.62
N LEU A 278 -20.52 -14.30 -12.49
CA LEU A 278 -21.21 -13.61 -13.58
C LEU A 278 -20.34 -13.49 -14.83
N ILE A 279 -19.07 -13.10 -14.66
CA ILE A 279 -18.14 -13.01 -15.78
C ILE A 279 -17.86 -14.38 -16.38
N PHE A 280 -17.58 -15.38 -15.56
CA PHE A 280 -17.32 -16.73 -16.04
C PHE A 280 -18.49 -17.31 -16.86
N LYS A 281 -19.73 -17.00 -16.44
CA LYS A 281 -20.95 -17.45 -17.10
C LYS A 281 -21.26 -16.69 -18.39
N PHE A 282 -21.01 -15.37 -18.42
CA PHE A 282 -21.54 -14.50 -19.48
C PHE A 282 -20.50 -13.77 -20.33
N ASP A 283 -19.22 -13.74 -19.93
CA ASP A 283 -18.17 -12.96 -20.61
C ASP A 283 -16.75 -13.50 -20.31
N ARG A 284 -16.44 -14.70 -20.82
CA ARG A 284 -15.15 -15.37 -20.58
C ARG A 284 -13.95 -14.60 -21.13
N GLU A 285 -14.13 -13.81 -22.19
CA GLU A 285 -13.04 -12.98 -22.72
C GLU A 285 -12.70 -11.84 -21.77
N LYS A 286 -13.70 -11.18 -21.17
CA LYS A 286 -13.46 -10.18 -20.11
C LYS A 286 -12.74 -10.77 -18.91
N LEU A 287 -12.99 -12.04 -18.56
CA LEU A 287 -12.28 -12.71 -17.47
C LEU A 287 -10.76 -12.67 -17.69
N LYS A 288 -10.29 -12.92 -18.93
CA LYS A 288 -8.85 -12.89 -19.25
C LYS A 288 -8.22 -11.54 -18.95
N HIS A 289 -8.93 -10.45 -19.21
CA HIS A 289 -8.47 -9.10 -18.89
C HIS A 289 -8.53 -8.77 -17.39
N LEU A 290 -9.37 -9.49 -16.63
CA LEU A 290 -9.54 -9.32 -15.19
C LEU A 290 -8.61 -10.19 -14.34
N ILE A 291 -7.99 -11.23 -14.92
CA ILE A 291 -7.05 -12.13 -14.22
C ILE A 291 -5.98 -11.36 -13.40
N PRO A 292 -5.30 -10.33 -13.93
CA PRO A 292 -4.32 -9.57 -13.15
C PRO A 292 -4.89 -8.96 -11.86
N TYR A 293 -6.15 -8.49 -11.90
CA TYR A 293 -6.80 -7.91 -10.72
C TYR A 293 -7.27 -8.95 -9.72
N LEU A 294 -7.76 -10.11 -10.21
CA LEU A 294 -8.09 -11.25 -9.34
C LEU A 294 -6.85 -11.72 -8.58
N ILE A 295 -5.72 -11.85 -9.28
CA ILE A 295 -4.45 -12.24 -8.69
C ILE A 295 -3.90 -11.15 -7.77
N PHE A 296 -4.09 -9.87 -8.10
CA PHE A 296 -3.72 -8.77 -7.21
C PHE A 296 -4.57 -8.75 -5.92
N GLY A 297 -5.86 -9.06 -5.99
CA GLY A 297 -6.67 -9.24 -4.79
C GLY A 297 -6.24 -10.46 -3.96
N LEU A 298 -5.90 -11.58 -4.63
CA LEU A 298 -5.33 -12.76 -3.97
C LEU A 298 -4.00 -12.45 -3.28
N PHE A 299 -3.15 -11.63 -3.90
CA PHE A 299 -1.92 -11.13 -3.28
C PHE A 299 -2.21 -10.42 -1.94
N GLY A 300 -3.27 -9.59 -1.87
CA GLY A 300 -3.73 -8.98 -0.62
C GLY A 300 -4.15 -10.02 0.44
N VAL A 301 -4.83 -11.10 0.03
CA VAL A 301 -5.20 -12.21 0.94
C VAL A 301 -3.96 -12.93 1.47
N LEU A 302 -2.99 -13.23 0.60
CA LEU A 302 -1.75 -13.89 0.99
C LEU A 302 -0.91 -13.03 1.95
N ILE A 303 -0.86 -11.70 1.74
CA ILE A 303 -0.26 -10.78 2.70
C ILE A 303 -0.97 -10.84 4.04
N GLY A 304 -2.31 -10.84 4.04
CA GLY A 304 -3.11 -10.94 5.26
C GLY A 304 -2.82 -12.22 6.05
N LEU A 305 -2.70 -13.37 5.36
CA LEU A 305 -2.34 -14.65 5.98
C LEU A 305 -0.91 -14.64 6.53
N MET A 306 0.06 -14.10 5.80
CA MET A 306 1.45 -13.98 6.28
C MET A 306 1.54 -13.08 7.51
N THR A 307 0.79 -11.96 7.51
CA THR A 307 0.75 -11.03 8.63
C THR A 307 0.08 -11.69 9.84
N ALA A 308 -1.04 -12.39 9.63
CA ALA A 308 -1.73 -13.14 10.68
C ALA A 308 -0.83 -14.22 11.30
N TYR A 309 -0.07 -14.96 10.49
CA TYR A 309 0.88 -15.96 10.98
C TYR A 309 1.95 -15.34 11.91
N GLY A 310 2.48 -14.17 11.56
CA GLY A 310 3.50 -13.48 12.35
C GLY A 310 2.98 -12.70 13.55
N ARG A 311 1.68 -12.33 13.57
CA ARG A 311 1.14 -11.31 14.49
C ARG A 311 -0.17 -11.66 15.19
N ALA A 312 -0.86 -12.74 14.85
CA ALA A 312 -2.17 -13.05 15.45
C ALA A 312 -2.12 -13.38 16.95
N SER A 313 -0.93 -13.63 17.51
CA SER A 313 -0.70 -13.73 18.95
C SER A 313 -0.85 -12.39 19.68
N GLU A 314 -0.60 -11.26 19.00
CA GLU A 314 -0.74 -9.90 19.53
C GLU A 314 -2.21 -9.45 19.67
N GLY A 315 -3.16 -10.28 19.20
CA GLY A 315 -4.59 -10.01 19.26
C GLY A 315 -5.16 -9.47 17.95
N ILE A 316 -6.47 -9.63 17.78
CA ILE A 316 -7.16 -9.29 16.53
C ILE A 316 -7.16 -7.79 16.24
N GLU A 317 -7.19 -6.93 17.25
CA GLU A 317 -7.21 -5.47 17.05
C GLU A 317 -5.97 -4.95 16.30
N GLN A 318 -4.84 -5.66 16.45
CA GLN A 318 -3.59 -5.31 15.77
C GLN A 318 -3.68 -5.48 14.25
N SER A 319 -4.61 -6.31 13.73
CA SER A 319 -4.85 -6.47 12.29
C SER A 319 -5.33 -5.18 11.61
N LEU A 320 -5.85 -4.23 12.40
CA LEU A 320 -6.36 -2.94 11.94
C LEU A 320 -5.38 -1.78 12.19
N ALA A 321 -4.13 -2.09 12.52
CA ALA A 321 -3.08 -1.08 12.64
C ALA A 321 -2.99 -0.23 11.36
N LYS A 322 -2.80 1.09 11.53
CA LYS A 322 -2.82 2.06 10.42
C LYS A 322 -1.82 1.69 9.31
N ARG A 323 -0.62 1.21 9.68
CA ARG A 323 0.42 0.74 8.75
C ARG A 323 -0.01 -0.39 7.81
N TYR A 324 -1.05 -1.16 8.18
CA TYR A 324 -1.56 -2.25 7.36
C TYR A 324 -2.65 -1.83 6.36
N CYS A 325 -3.09 -0.56 6.37
CA CYS A 325 -4.12 -0.09 5.43
C CYS A 325 -3.67 -0.31 3.99
N ILE A 326 -2.45 0.14 3.66
CA ILE A 326 -1.94 -0.02 2.31
C ILE A 326 -1.78 -1.50 1.92
N LEU A 327 -1.46 -2.38 2.87
CA LEU A 327 -1.26 -3.81 2.61
C LEU A 327 -2.55 -4.58 2.28
N SER A 328 -3.70 -4.13 2.78
CA SER A 328 -5.01 -4.69 2.40
C SER A 328 -5.67 -3.99 1.20
N LEU A 329 -5.04 -2.94 0.67
CA LEU A 329 -5.54 -2.19 -0.48
C LEU A 329 -5.78 -3.06 -1.72
N PRO A 330 -4.90 -4.03 -2.09
CA PRO A 330 -5.13 -4.87 -3.28
C PRO A 330 -6.48 -5.61 -3.24
N PHE A 331 -6.86 -6.14 -2.07
CA PHE A 331 -8.14 -6.81 -1.87
C PHE A 331 -9.33 -5.83 -1.93
N THR A 332 -9.18 -4.67 -1.32
CA THR A 332 -10.20 -3.60 -1.34
C THR A 332 -10.47 -3.10 -2.77
N LEU A 333 -9.42 -2.93 -3.58
CA LEU A 333 -9.57 -2.53 -4.97
C LEU A 333 -10.27 -3.60 -5.82
N LEU A 334 -9.97 -4.89 -5.60
CA LEU A 334 -10.68 -5.98 -6.28
C LEU A 334 -12.18 -5.98 -5.92
N PHE A 335 -12.52 -5.72 -4.66
CA PHE A 335 -13.92 -5.54 -4.24
C PHE A 335 -14.60 -4.38 -4.98
N PHE A 336 -13.93 -3.24 -5.16
CA PHE A 336 -14.50 -2.16 -5.95
C PHE A 336 -14.72 -2.54 -7.42
N VAL A 337 -13.78 -3.27 -8.02
CA VAL A 337 -13.96 -3.83 -9.36
C VAL A 337 -15.17 -4.77 -9.42
N SER A 338 -15.39 -5.60 -8.39
CA SER A 338 -16.55 -6.49 -8.34
C SER A 338 -17.89 -5.74 -8.30
N ILE A 339 -17.96 -4.59 -7.62
CA ILE A 339 -19.16 -3.72 -7.64
C ILE A 339 -19.44 -3.20 -9.05
N ILE A 340 -18.41 -2.77 -9.79
CA ILE A 340 -18.57 -2.30 -11.18
C ILE A 340 -19.15 -3.43 -12.05
N ILE A 341 -18.63 -4.64 -11.89
CA ILE A 341 -19.09 -5.83 -12.62
C ILE A 341 -20.56 -6.12 -12.32
N HIS A 342 -20.94 -6.17 -11.03
CA HIS A 342 -22.34 -6.39 -10.64
C HIS A 342 -23.27 -5.37 -11.27
N PHE A 343 -22.88 -4.09 -11.28
CA PHE A 343 -23.69 -3.04 -11.88
C PHE A 343 -23.81 -3.19 -13.40
N GLU A 344 -22.74 -3.55 -14.10
CA GLU A 344 -22.78 -3.78 -15.55
C GLU A 344 -23.78 -4.88 -15.91
N TYR A 345 -23.76 -6.01 -15.20
CA TYR A 345 -24.66 -7.13 -15.44
C TYR A 345 -26.10 -6.83 -15.04
N LEU A 346 -26.32 -6.17 -13.89
CA LEU A 346 -27.64 -5.66 -13.53
C LEU A 346 -28.18 -4.77 -14.64
N ASN A 347 -27.33 -3.93 -15.25
CA ASN A 347 -27.77 -3.01 -16.28
C ASN A 347 -28.28 -3.71 -17.56
N ARG A 348 -27.80 -4.92 -17.87
CA ARG A 348 -28.28 -5.72 -19.02
C ARG A 348 -29.73 -6.17 -18.86
N TRP A 349 -30.26 -6.22 -17.64
CA TRP A 349 -31.64 -6.63 -17.36
C TRP A 349 -32.56 -5.43 -17.15
N ASN A 350 -33.31 -5.04 -18.19
CA ASN A 350 -34.19 -3.87 -18.15
C ASN A 350 -35.35 -3.99 -17.14
N SER A 351 -35.80 -5.21 -16.84
CA SER A 351 -36.90 -5.48 -15.90
C SER A 351 -36.58 -5.17 -14.44
N LEU A 352 -35.30 -5.05 -14.06
CA LEU A 352 -34.87 -4.93 -12.66
C LEU A 352 -34.63 -3.49 -12.20
N LYS A 353 -35.46 -2.54 -12.64
CA LYS A 353 -35.27 -1.10 -12.32
C LYS A 353 -35.21 -0.82 -10.82
N PHE A 354 -36.06 -1.49 -10.03
CA PHE A 354 -36.05 -1.37 -8.57
C PHE A 354 -34.72 -1.83 -7.94
N VAL A 355 -34.23 -3.01 -8.35
CA VAL A 355 -32.94 -3.56 -7.87
C VAL A 355 -31.77 -2.67 -8.25
N LYS A 356 -31.76 -2.13 -9.48
CA LYS A 356 -30.74 -1.16 -9.92
C LYS A 356 -30.71 0.08 -9.03
N ASN A 357 -31.87 0.66 -8.73
CA ASN A 357 -31.96 1.84 -7.87
C ASN A 357 -31.52 1.53 -6.43
N ALA A 358 -31.96 0.40 -5.87
CA ALA A 358 -31.53 -0.05 -4.55
C ALA A 358 -30.00 -0.24 -4.49
N PHE A 359 -29.42 -0.85 -5.52
CA PHE A 359 -27.96 -1.03 -5.63
C PHE A 359 -27.23 0.32 -5.67
N VAL A 360 -27.70 1.28 -6.47
CA VAL A 360 -27.10 2.63 -6.53
C VAL A 360 -27.20 3.33 -5.17
N LEU A 361 -28.35 3.22 -4.49
CA LEU A 361 -28.52 3.79 -3.14
C LEU A 361 -27.56 3.15 -2.13
N LEU A 362 -27.33 1.84 -2.20
CA LEU A 362 -26.36 1.16 -1.35
C LEU A 362 -24.92 1.62 -1.62
N VAL A 363 -24.55 1.79 -2.89
CA VAL A 363 -23.22 2.33 -3.27
C VAL A 363 -23.05 3.76 -2.74
N LEU A 364 -24.08 4.61 -2.87
CA LEU A 364 -24.04 5.98 -2.36
C LEU A 364 -23.99 6.01 -0.83
N ALA A 365 -24.77 5.17 -0.14
CA ALA A 365 -24.72 5.05 1.31
C ALA A 365 -23.34 4.59 1.79
N PHE A 366 -22.75 3.60 1.12
CA PHE A 366 -21.39 3.15 1.42
C PHE A 366 -20.36 4.24 1.15
N PHE A 367 -20.50 5.00 0.06
CA PHE A 367 -19.61 6.13 -0.21
C PHE A 367 -19.71 7.22 0.87
N SER A 368 -20.91 7.59 1.28
CA SER A 368 -21.13 8.52 2.39
C SER A 368 -20.50 8.02 3.69
N TYR A 369 -20.60 6.72 3.98
CA TYR A 369 -19.91 6.10 5.11
C TYR A 369 -18.38 6.28 5.00
N LEU A 370 -17.79 6.01 3.84
CA LEU A 370 -16.35 6.20 3.64
C LEU A 370 -15.93 7.65 3.87
N ILE A 371 -16.65 8.63 3.29
CA ILE A 371 -16.37 10.06 3.49
C ILE A 371 -16.48 10.44 4.97
N PHE A 372 -17.51 9.98 5.67
CA PHE A 372 -17.67 10.22 7.11
C PHE A 372 -16.50 9.65 7.92
N THR A 373 -16.03 8.44 7.59
CA THR A 373 -14.86 7.86 8.27
C THR A 373 -13.58 8.65 8.01
N GLN A 374 -13.38 9.22 6.81
CA GLN A 374 -12.23 10.09 6.53
C GLN A 374 -12.22 11.31 7.46
N GLY A 375 -13.37 11.95 7.70
CA GLY A 375 -13.47 13.06 8.64
C GLY A 375 -13.00 12.71 10.06
N ARG A 376 -13.32 11.51 10.54
CA ARG A 376 -12.81 11.02 11.84
C ARG A 376 -11.29 10.83 11.82
N TYR A 377 -10.73 10.29 10.75
CA TYR A 377 -9.28 10.08 10.65
C TYR A 377 -8.49 11.39 10.49
N ILE A 378 -9.06 12.43 9.85
CA ILE A 378 -8.47 13.77 9.82
C ILE A 378 -8.33 14.33 11.24
N LYS A 379 -9.37 14.19 12.07
CA LYS A 379 -9.31 14.61 13.48
C LYS A 379 -8.19 13.90 14.23
N LEU A 380 -8.09 12.57 14.10
CA LEU A 380 -7.04 11.77 14.74
C LEU A 380 -5.63 12.12 14.22
N ALA A 381 -5.50 12.48 12.94
CA ALA A 381 -4.24 12.94 12.37
C ALA A 381 -3.80 14.28 12.97
N ASN A 382 -4.73 15.24 13.11
CA ASN A 382 -4.46 16.53 13.74
C ASN A 382 -4.07 16.41 15.23
N GLU A 383 -4.75 15.54 15.97
CA GLU A 383 -4.42 15.24 17.38
C GLU A 383 -2.98 14.70 17.47
N LYS A 384 -2.65 13.69 16.65
CA LYS A 384 -1.30 13.12 16.60
C LYS A 384 -0.24 14.16 16.22
N ASN A 385 -0.51 15.06 15.27
CA ASN A 385 0.43 16.11 14.90
C ASN A 385 0.69 17.07 16.06
N THR A 386 -0.33 17.36 16.87
CA THR A 386 -0.15 18.16 18.09
C THR A 386 0.81 17.46 19.05
N ASP A 387 0.65 16.15 19.25
CA ASP A 387 1.55 15.37 20.12
C ASP A 387 2.99 15.31 19.58
N ILE A 388 3.15 15.16 18.25
CA ILE A 388 4.46 15.18 17.60
C ILE A 388 5.13 16.55 17.73
N LEU A 389 4.37 17.66 17.64
CA LEU A 389 4.90 19.00 17.86
C LEU A 389 5.44 19.17 19.28
N VAL A 390 4.69 18.74 20.30
CA VAL A 390 5.15 18.77 21.69
C VAL A 390 6.40 17.92 21.86
N ALA A 391 6.40 16.70 21.32
CA ALA A 391 7.55 15.80 21.40
C ALA A 391 8.79 16.36 20.66
N LYS A 392 8.60 17.05 19.54
CA LYS A 392 9.67 17.75 18.82
C LYS A 392 10.33 18.82 19.70
N GLU A 393 9.55 19.65 20.39
CA GLU A 393 10.11 20.69 21.27
C GLU A 393 10.95 20.07 22.42
N LEU A 394 10.50 18.95 22.97
CA LEU A 394 11.27 18.20 23.98
C LEU A 394 12.60 17.66 23.41
N VAL A 395 12.62 17.20 22.16
CA VAL A 395 13.85 16.79 21.46
C VAL A 395 14.82 17.96 21.29
N LEU A 396 14.32 19.16 20.97
CA LEU A 396 15.14 20.37 20.86
C LEU A 396 15.74 20.78 22.21
N GLN A 397 15.00 20.56 23.30
CA GLN A 397 15.46 20.74 24.68
C GLN A 397 16.36 19.60 25.17
N SER A 398 16.61 18.59 24.34
CA SER A 398 17.40 17.39 24.67
C SER A 398 16.80 16.49 25.76
N ASP A 399 15.48 16.56 25.99
CA ASP A 399 14.73 15.64 26.86
C ASP A 399 14.32 14.38 26.10
N TYR A 400 15.29 13.53 25.76
CA TYR A 400 15.07 12.31 24.99
C TYR A 400 14.35 11.19 25.77
N SER A 401 14.30 11.30 27.10
CA SER A 401 13.74 10.27 27.98
C SER A 401 12.24 10.43 28.22
N ASN A 402 11.67 11.58 27.83
CA ASN A 402 10.25 11.88 27.98
C ASN A 402 9.36 10.82 27.31
N ILE A 403 8.23 10.51 27.95
CA ILE A 403 7.27 9.54 27.44
C ILE A 403 6.69 9.96 26.07
N MET A 404 6.49 11.26 25.85
CA MET A 404 6.00 11.78 24.56
C MET A 404 7.02 11.54 23.44
N VAL A 405 8.31 11.77 23.70
CA VAL A 405 9.38 11.50 22.74
C VAL A 405 9.45 10.01 22.41
N LYS A 406 9.37 9.14 23.43
CA LYS A 406 9.38 7.68 23.22
C LYS A 406 8.20 7.18 22.38
N ASN A 407 7.01 7.72 22.62
CA ASN A 407 5.79 7.27 21.96
C ASN A 407 5.63 7.82 20.53
N PHE A 408 6.07 9.05 20.27
CA PHE A 408 5.76 9.74 19.01
C PHE A 408 6.98 10.01 18.13
N ILE A 409 8.18 10.10 18.69
CA ILE A 409 9.41 10.40 17.95
C ILE A 409 10.26 9.15 17.79
N TYR A 410 10.77 8.57 18.87
CA TYR A 410 11.62 7.38 18.79
C TYR A 410 11.78 6.71 20.16
N PRO A 411 11.57 5.40 20.28
CA PRO A 411 11.47 4.72 21.57
C PRO A 411 12.82 4.53 22.30
N TYR A 412 13.97 4.72 21.64
CA TYR A 412 15.29 4.46 22.19
C TYR A 412 16.11 5.75 22.40
N PRO A 413 16.16 6.32 23.63
CA PRO A 413 16.76 7.64 23.89
C PRO A 413 18.23 7.77 23.48
N GLU A 414 19.07 6.77 23.78
CA GLU A 414 20.50 6.82 23.47
C GLU A 414 20.78 6.79 21.97
N ARG A 415 20.02 5.96 21.22
CA ARG A 415 20.10 5.94 19.76
C ARG A 415 19.56 7.24 19.16
N LEU A 416 18.46 7.79 19.70
CA LEU A 416 17.93 9.08 19.28
C LEU A 416 18.97 10.18 19.43
N LYS A 417 19.66 10.24 20.58
CA LYS A 417 20.73 11.20 20.84
C LYS A 417 21.82 11.14 19.77
N SER A 418 22.32 9.93 19.46
CA SER A 418 23.28 9.71 18.37
C SER A 418 22.76 10.21 17.01
N HIS A 419 21.50 9.92 16.67
CA HIS A 419 20.91 10.39 15.41
C HIS A 419 20.75 11.92 15.38
N VAL A 420 20.35 12.53 16.49
CA VAL A 420 20.24 14.00 16.62
C VAL A 420 21.60 14.67 16.42
N GLU A 421 22.69 14.10 16.94
CA GLU A 421 24.04 14.62 16.72
C GLU A 421 24.43 14.62 15.24
N VAL A 422 24.05 13.56 14.49
CA VAL A 422 24.24 13.51 13.03
C VAL A 422 23.46 14.64 12.34
N LEU A 423 22.18 14.83 12.69
CA LEU A 423 21.37 15.88 12.09
C LEU A 423 21.89 17.29 12.40
N LYS A 424 22.36 17.54 13.64
CA LYS A 424 22.99 18.80 14.05
C LYS A 424 24.28 19.04 13.26
N LYS A 425 25.18 18.05 13.22
CA LYS A 425 26.48 18.14 12.55
C LYS A 425 26.35 18.50 11.07
N TYR A 426 25.39 17.87 10.38
CA TYR A 426 25.22 18.05 8.94
C TYR A 426 24.06 18.98 8.55
N LYS A 427 23.41 19.64 9.52
CA LYS A 427 22.29 20.59 9.36
C LYS A 427 21.11 20.01 8.56
N PHE A 428 20.55 18.90 9.02
CA PHE A 428 19.39 18.24 8.42
C PHE A 428 18.10 18.44 9.23
N SER A 429 16.96 18.33 8.55
CA SER A 429 15.61 18.33 9.12
C SER A 429 15.38 19.47 10.13
N LEU A 430 15.08 19.15 11.40
CA LEU A 430 14.88 20.07 12.52
C LEU A 430 15.96 21.16 12.68
N TYR A 431 17.19 20.89 12.22
CA TYR A 431 18.34 21.77 12.39
C TYR A 431 18.74 22.49 11.09
N TYR A 432 17.92 22.39 10.04
CA TYR A 432 18.16 23.09 8.78
C TYR A 432 17.68 24.55 8.88
N SER A 433 18.59 25.51 8.75
CA SER A 433 18.29 26.96 8.91
C SER A 433 17.30 27.55 7.91
N GLY A 434 16.90 26.79 6.88
CA GLY A 434 15.82 27.18 5.97
C GLY A 434 14.42 26.79 6.44
N SER A 435 14.26 26.11 7.58
CA SER A 435 12.96 25.62 8.08
C SER A 435 12.20 26.61 8.97
N SER A 436 12.66 27.87 9.07
CA SER A 436 11.99 28.94 9.83
C SER A 436 11.00 29.71 8.93
N LYS A 437 10.02 29.03 8.35
CA LYS A 437 8.83 29.65 7.75
C LYS A 437 7.61 28.79 7.95
#